data_AF-A0A641ACK4-F1
#
_entry.id   AF-A0A641ACK4-F1
#
_cell.length_a   1.000
_cell.length_b   1.000
_cell.length_c   1.000
_cell.angle_alpha   90.00
_cell.angle_beta   90.00
_cell.angle_gamma   90.00
#
_symmetry.space_group_name_H-M   'P 1'
#
loop_
_entity.id
_entity.type
_entity.pdbx_description
1 polymer ?
#
loop_
_entity_poly.entity_id
_entity_poly.type
_entity_poly.pdbx_seq_one_letter_code
_entity_poly.pdbx_strand_id
1 'polypeptide(L)'
;MAKIKENIDQMKEAYHLWSERIHTQKTILQELKEKYRRNTVSARTISRWIKEFDSVPFSESEQDKKYEWRSLTKYEIPWQDGKLANYLNSEYYHQTGTMATGRQVKWLWRAWHSSDGANLTPRDDIKRFWTDLINQANAEAEWEYNNSIDLSFNIKRRINRDSNDS
;
A
#
# COMPACT_ATOMS: atom_id res chain seq x y z
N MET A 1 7.54 17.08 -16.16
CA MET A 1 6.57 16.90 -15.05
C MET A 1 5.25 16.24 -15.48
N ALA A 2 4.90 16.14 -16.78
CA ALA A 2 3.62 15.53 -17.22
C ALA A 2 3.58 13.98 -17.26
N LYS A 3 4.67 13.29 -17.61
CA LYS A 3 4.65 11.83 -17.90
C LYS A 3 4.49 10.88 -16.70
N ILE A 4 4.62 11.37 -15.47
CA ILE A 4 4.46 10.52 -14.27
C ILE A 4 2.98 10.30 -14.00
N LYS A 5 2.16 11.36 -14.10
CA LYS A 5 0.71 11.28 -13.88
C LYS A 5 0.00 10.33 -14.85
N GLU A 6 0.48 10.23 -16.09
CA GLU A 6 -0.09 9.34 -17.12
C GLU A 6 0.16 7.84 -16.87
N ASN A 7 1.11 7.47 -16.01
CA ASN A 7 1.48 6.06 -15.79
C ASN A 7 1.48 5.66 -14.31
N ILE A 8 0.79 6.41 -13.44
CA ILE A 8 0.72 6.12 -11.99
C ILE A 8 0.25 4.69 -11.76
N ASP A 9 -0.79 4.23 -12.46
CA ASP A 9 -1.34 2.89 -12.27
C ASP A 9 -0.34 1.79 -12.67
N GLN A 10 0.40 1.99 -13.77
CA GLN A 10 1.48 1.08 -14.17
C GLN A 10 2.65 1.09 -13.19
N MET A 11 2.95 2.25 -12.59
CA MET A 11 4.01 2.39 -11.59
C MET A 11 3.65 1.71 -10.28
N LYS A 12 2.41 1.88 -9.79
CA LYS A 12 1.88 1.19 -8.60
C LYS A 12 1.94 -0.33 -8.79
N GLU A 13 1.51 -0.81 -9.95
CA GLU A 13 1.59 -2.24 -10.29
C GLU A 13 3.03 -2.74 -10.32
N ALA A 14 3.95 -2.00 -10.96
CA ALA A 14 5.36 -2.36 -11.00
C ALA A 14 5.99 -2.40 -9.61
N TYR A 15 5.61 -1.47 -8.73
CA TYR A 15 6.07 -1.45 -7.34
C TYR A 15 5.56 -2.67 -6.58
N HIS A 16 4.28 -3.01 -6.74
CA HIS A 16 3.70 -4.20 -6.12
C HIS A 16 4.45 -5.47 -6.53
N LEU A 17 4.64 -5.69 -7.83
CA LEU A 17 5.41 -6.84 -8.35
C LEU A 17 6.86 -6.84 -7.85
N TRP A 18 7.53 -5.68 -7.83
CA TRP A 18 8.89 -5.58 -7.28
C TRP A 18 8.95 -5.95 -5.78
N SER A 19 7.95 -5.53 -4.99
CA SER A 19 7.92 -5.78 -3.53
C SER A 19 7.78 -7.26 -3.14
N GLU A 20 7.29 -8.09 -4.06
CA GLU A 20 7.22 -9.56 -3.87
C GLU A 20 8.60 -10.24 -3.93
N ARG A 21 9.64 -9.55 -4.41
CA ARG A 21 11.04 -10.02 -4.55
C ARG A 21 11.27 -11.26 -5.44
N ILE A 22 10.23 -11.77 -6.10
CA ILE A 22 10.32 -12.86 -7.07
C ILE A 22 10.43 -12.35 -8.52
N HIS A 23 10.06 -11.09 -8.74
CA HIS A 23 9.99 -10.51 -10.07
C HIS A 23 11.25 -9.75 -10.45
N THR A 24 11.77 -10.04 -11.64
CA THR A 24 12.86 -9.28 -12.25
C THR A 24 12.28 -8.15 -13.11
N GLN A 25 13.11 -7.18 -13.52
CA GLN A 25 12.68 -6.18 -14.50
C GLN A 25 11.98 -6.79 -15.73
N LYS A 26 12.49 -7.95 -16.20
CA LYS A 26 11.94 -8.65 -17.36
C LYS A 26 10.53 -9.17 -17.08
N THR A 27 10.30 -9.78 -15.92
CA THR A 27 8.97 -10.32 -15.57
C THR A 27 7.98 -9.19 -15.28
N ILE A 28 8.40 -8.14 -14.56
CA ILE A 28 7.57 -6.94 -14.35
C ILE A 28 7.11 -6.33 -15.68
N LEU A 29 8.02 -6.19 -16.65
CA LEU A 29 7.67 -5.68 -17.98
C LEU A 29 6.69 -6.60 -18.71
N GLN A 30 6.82 -7.91 -18.54
CA GLN A 30 5.93 -8.88 -19.17
C GLN A 30 4.51 -8.78 -18.59
N GLU A 31 4.38 -8.79 -17.26
CA GLU A 31 3.10 -8.61 -16.55
C GLU A 31 2.40 -7.31 -16.99
N LEU A 32 3.15 -6.19 -17.04
CA LEU A 32 2.60 -4.93 -17.51
C LEU A 32 2.17 -4.98 -18.98
N LYS A 33 2.91 -5.69 -19.85
CA LYS A 33 2.54 -5.85 -21.26
C LYS A 33 1.25 -6.64 -21.43
N GLU A 34 1.03 -7.65 -20.60
CA GLU A 34 -0.18 -8.46 -20.62
C GLU A 34 -1.40 -7.63 -20.23
N LYS A 35 -1.26 -6.77 -19.21
CA LYS A 35 -2.33 -5.89 -18.70
C LYS A 35 -2.59 -4.66 -19.56
N TYR A 36 -1.56 -3.91 -19.94
CA TYR A 36 -1.67 -2.59 -20.59
C TYR A 36 -1.41 -2.60 -22.11
N ARG A 37 -0.94 -3.74 -22.66
CA ARG A 37 -0.74 -3.96 -24.11
C ARG A 37 0.09 -2.84 -24.75
N ARG A 38 -0.47 -2.12 -25.73
CA ARG A 38 0.20 -1.06 -26.49
C ARG A 38 0.49 0.20 -25.66
N ASN A 39 -0.20 0.37 -24.53
CA ASN A 39 -0.02 1.52 -23.63
C ASN A 39 1.04 1.25 -22.56
N THR A 40 1.72 0.11 -22.61
CA THR A 40 2.72 -0.27 -21.62
C THR A 40 3.95 0.63 -21.68
N VAL A 41 4.44 1.04 -20.51
CA VAL A 41 5.67 1.80 -20.40
C VAL A 41 6.91 1.06 -20.93
N SER A 42 7.92 1.84 -21.35
CA SER A 42 9.17 1.28 -21.85
C SER A 42 9.95 0.51 -20.77
N ALA A 43 10.75 -0.47 -21.20
CA ALA A 43 11.71 -1.16 -20.32
C ALA A 43 12.63 -0.19 -19.56
N ARG A 44 13.06 0.90 -20.21
CA ARG A 44 13.87 1.96 -19.61
C ARG A 44 13.14 2.71 -18.49
N THR A 45 11.83 2.87 -18.62
CA THR A 45 10.98 3.46 -17.56
C THR A 45 10.96 2.54 -16.34
N ILE A 46 10.74 1.24 -16.56
CA ILE A 46 10.73 0.24 -15.47
C ILE A 46 12.09 0.15 -14.78
N SER A 47 13.21 0.13 -15.50
CA SER A 47 14.55 0.15 -14.87
C SER A 47 14.73 1.36 -13.95
N ARG A 48 14.19 2.53 -14.34
CA ARG A 48 14.27 3.74 -13.54
C ARG A 48 13.43 3.62 -12.28
N TRP A 49 12.20 3.13 -12.42
CA TRP A 49 11.32 2.88 -11.28
C TRP A 49 11.93 1.88 -10.31
N ILE A 50 12.48 0.75 -10.76
CA ILE A 50 13.13 -0.23 -9.88
C ILE A 50 14.27 0.41 -9.07
N LYS A 51 15.14 1.20 -9.72
CA LYS A 51 16.20 1.94 -9.00
C LYS A 51 15.65 2.91 -7.97
N GLU A 52 14.48 3.47 -8.21
CA GLU A 52 13.79 4.35 -7.26
C GLU A 52 13.08 3.53 -6.16
N PHE A 53 12.51 2.37 -6.47
CA PHE A 53 11.94 1.42 -5.50
C PHE A 53 12.99 0.91 -4.51
N ASP A 54 14.22 0.66 -4.97
CA ASP A 54 15.33 0.21 -4.12
C ASP A 54 15.74 1.23 -3.03
N SER A 55 15.26 2.49 -3.07
CA SER A 55 15.40 3.40 -1.91
C SER A 55 14.29 3.37 -0.90
N VAL A 56 13.14 2.78 -1.22
CA VAL A 56 12.04 2.68 -0.26
C VAL A 56 12.49 1.70 0.83
N PRO A 57 12.44 2.07 2.11
CA PRO A 57 12.71 1.14 3.19
C PRO A 57 11.84 -0.09 3.04
N PHE A 58 12.44 -1.27 3.06
CA PHE A 58 11.71 -2.51 2.82
C PHE A 58 10.53 -2.71 3.79
N SER A 59 10.64 -2.17 5.01
CA SER A 59 9.57 -2.13 6.00
C SER A 59 8.29 -1.46 5.51
N GLU A 60 8.37 -0.47 4.61
CA GLU A 60 7.19 0.16 4.01
C GLU A 60 6.49 -0.78 3.01
N SER A 61 7.26 -1.44 2.15
CA SER A 61 6.71 -2.37 1.15
C SER A 61 6.06 -3.61 1.78
N GLU A 62 6.51 -4.02 2.96
CA GLU A 62 5.94 -5.14 3.70
C GLU A 62 4.53 -4.84 4.22
N GLN A 63 4.17 -3.57 4.41
CA GLN A 63 2.82 -3.18 4.83
C GLN A 63 1.80 -3.38 3.69
N ASP A 64 2.25 -3.45 2.44
CA ASP A 64 1.38 -3.58 1.27
C ASP A 64 1.10 -5.06 0.91
N LYS A 65 1.69 -5.99 1.65
CA LYS A 65 1.40 -7.43 1.57
C LYS A 65 0.16 -7.77 2.38
N LYS A 66 -0.42 -8.95 2.11
CA LYS A 66 -1.51 -9.52 2.92
C LYS A 66 -1.11 -9.50 4.40
N TYR A 67 -2.05 -9.08 5.23
CA TYR A 67 -1.83 -9.00 6.67
C TYR A 67 -1.42 -10.36 7.25
N GLU A 68 -0.46 -10.30 8.17
CA GLU A 68 0.03 -11.44 8.92
C GLU A 68 0.21 -11.03 10.39
N TRP A 69 -0.43 -11.76 11.30
CA TRP A 69 -0.33 -11.53 12.75
C TRP A 69 1.12 -11.42 13.24
N ARG A 70 2.03 -12.23 12.69
CA ARG A 70 3.43 -12.25 13.15
C ARG A 70 4.19 -10.98 12.78
N SER A 71 3.60 -10.12 11.97
CA SER A 71 4.20 -8.90 11.43
C SER A 71 3.61 -7.63 12.05
N LEU A 72 2.88 -7.70 13.17
CA LEU A 72 2.26 -6.53 13.83
C LEU A 72 3.22 -5.34 14.04
N THR A 73 4.46 -5.60 14.46
CA THR A 73 5.48 -4.56 14.61
C THR A 73 5.73 -3.78 13.32
N LYS A 74 5.66 -4.43 12.15
CA LYS A 74 5.86 -3.78 10.85
C LYS A 74 4.71 -2.85 10.48
N TYR A 75 3.53 -3.09 11.05
CA TYR A 75 2.33 -2.27 10.85
C TYR A 75 2.19 -1.19 11.93
N GLU A 76 3.16 -1.09 12.84
CA GLU A 76 3.12 -0.20 14.01
C GLU A 76 1.94 -0.49 14.95
N ILE A 77 1.44 -1.74 14.93
CA ILE A 77 0.38 -2.19 15.83
C ILE A 77 1.02 -2.88 17.03
N PRO A 78 0.69 -2.49 18.28
CA PRO A 78 1.20 -3.17 19.45
C PRO A 78 0.74 -4.64 19.53
N TRP A 79 1.61 -5.53 20.03
CA TRP A 79 1.29 -6.97 20.11
C TRP A 79 0.06 -7.28 20.97
N GLN A 80 -0.20 -6.50 22.02
CA GLN A 80 -1.39 -6.65 22.86
C GLN A 80 -2.70 -6.47 22.08
N ASP A 81 -2.67 -5.70 21.00
CA ASP A 81 -3.83 -5.42 20.15
C ASP A 81 -3.96 -6.41 18.99
N GLY A 82 -3.12 -7.45 18.95
CA GLY A 82 -3.17 -8.43 17.88
C GLY A 82 -4.56 -9.04 17.72
N LYS A 83 -5.24 -9.38 18.84
CA LYS A 83 -6.59 -10.01 18.78
C LYS A 83 -7.58 -9.11 18.04
N LEU A 84 -7.50 -7.81 18.30
CA LEU A 84 -8.27 -6.80 17.59
C LEU A 84 -7.84 -6.73 16.12
N ALA A 85 -6.55 -6.68 15.81
CA ALA A 85 -6.06 -6.66 14.43
C ALA A 85 -6.53 -7.87 13.59
N ASN A 86 -6.54 -9.08 14.17
CA ASN A 86 -7.11 -10.26 13.53
C ASN A 86 -8.61 -10.12 13.28
N TYR A 87 -9.35 -9.63 14.28
CA TYR A 87 -10.78 -9.38 14.15
C TYR A 87 -11.08 -8.40 13.00
N LEU A 88 -10.37 -7.26 12.96
CA LEU A 88 -10.49 -6.27 11.90
C LEU A 88 -10.20 -6.87 10.51
N ASN A 89 -9.16 -7.69 10.37
CA ASN A 89 -8.86 -8.36 9.11
C ASN A 89 -9.93 -9.38 8.71
N SER A 90 -10.48 -10.14 9.65
CA SER A 90 -11.56 -11.09 9.40
C SER A 90 -12.85 -10.41 8.96
N GLU A 91 -13.21 -9.29 9.60
CA GLU A 91 -14.36 -8.47 9.20
C GLU A 91 -14.14 -7.84 7.83
N TYR A 92 -12.94 -7.31 7.57
CA TYR A 92 -12.59 -6.80 6.23
C TYR A 92 -12.78 -7.88 5.15
N TYR A 93 -12.34 -9.12 5.40
CA TYR A 93 -12.56 -10.23 4.47
C TYR A 93 -14.05 -10.55 4.30
N HIS A 94 -14.82 -10.58 5.39
CA HIS A 94 -16.27 -10.82 5.34
C HIS A 94 -17.00 -9.76 4.49
N GLN A 95 -16.60 -8.49 4.59
CA GLN A 95 -17.24 -7.39 3.86
C GLN A 95 -16.76 -7.27 2.41
N THR A 96 -15.48 -7.55 2.12
CA THR A 96 -14.87 -7.27 0.80
C THR A 96 -14.59 -8.51 -0.04
N GLY A 97 -14.61 -9.70 0.56
CA GLY A 97 -14.19 -10.94 -0.09
C GLY A 97 -12.67 -11.08 -0.28
N THR A 98 -11.86 -10.15 0.22
CA THR A 98 -10.39 -10.14 0.07
C THR A 98 -9.70 -9.90 1.40
N MET A 99 -8.52 -10.49 1.59
CA MET A 99 -7.72 -10.24 2.80
C MET A 99 -7.13 -8.83 2.75
N ALA A 100 -7.18 -8.11 3.87
CA ALA A 100 -6.59 -6.78 3.97
C ALA A 100 -5.05 -6.87 3.88
N THR A 101 -4.43 -5.79 3.43
CA THR A 101 -2.99 -5.60 3.58
C THR A 101 -2.64 -5.19 5.01
N GLY A 102 -1.37 -5.29 5.39
CA GLY A 102 -0.88 -4.77 6.66
C GLY A 102 -1.22 -3.30 6.90
N ARG A 103 -1.09 -2.47 5.86
CA ARG A 103 -1.40 -1.03 5.86
C ARG A 103 -2.89 -0.78 6.06
N GLN A 104 -3.75 -1.56 5.42
CA GLN A 104 -5.20 -1.47 5.63
C GLN A 104 -5.57 -1.86 7.07
N VAL A 105 -4.99 -2.93 7.63
CA VAL A 105 -5.25 -3.33 9.03
C VAL A 105 -4.74 -2.28 10.01
N LYS A 106 -3.58 -1.65 9.76
CA LYS A 106 -3.08 -0.51 10.53
C LYS A 106 -4.10 0.62 10.60
N TRP A 107 -4.68 1.00 9.46
CA TRP A 107 -5.66 2.08 9.42
C TRP A 107 -7.02 1.69 9.99
N LEU A 108 -7.47 0.45 9.81
CA LEU A 108 -8.64 -0.07 10.53
C LEU A 108 -8.44 0.00 12.04
N TRP A 109 -7.25 -0.36 12.52
CA TRP A 109 -6.91 -0.34 13.94
C TRP A 109 -6.89 1.08 14.52
N ARG A 110 -6.30 2.04 13.79
CA ARG A 110 -6.33 3.47 14.15
C ARG A 110 -7.76 4.02 14.17
N ALA A 111 -8.54 3.72 13.13
CA ALA A 111 -9.91 4.19 13.00
C ALA A 111 -10.81 3.57 14.08
N TRP A 112 -10.62 2.29 14.40
CA TRP A 112 -11.34 1.61 15.48
C TRP A 112 -11.18 2.35 16.81
N HIS A 113 -9.94 2.69 17.19
CA HIS A 113 -9.64 3.44 18.42
C HIS A 113 -10.04 4.92 18.37
N SER A 114 -10.18 5.50 17.18
CA SER A 114 -10.65 6.88 16.99
C SER A 114 -12.18 6.98 16.89
N SER A 115 -12.84 5.85 16.65
CA SER A 115 -14.29 5.71 16.69
C SER A 115 -14.74 5.32 18.09
N ASP A 116 -16.00 5.56 18.42
CA ASP A 116 -16.60 5.04 19.66
C ASP A 116 -16.63 3.51 19.74
N GLY A 117 -16.16 2.79 18.69
CA GLY A 117 -15.56 1.44 18.64
C GLY A 117 -16.24 0.23 19.32
N ALA A 118 -17.21 0.47 20.18
CA ALA A 118 -17.70 -0.41 21.22
C ALA A 118 -19.18 -0.16 21.57
N ASN A 119 -19.78 0.96 21.12
CA ASN A 119 -21.14 1.38 21.49
C ASN A 119 -22.20 1.16 20.39
N LEU A 120 -22.11 0.10 19.58
CA LEU A 120 -23.05 -0.13 18.48
C LEU A 120 -24.17 -1.13 18.86
N THR A 121 -25.42 -0.66 18.77
CA THR A 121 -26.67 -1.45 18.69
C THR A 121 -27.44 -1.03 17.42
N PRO A 122 -28.42 -1.80 16.90
CA PRO A 122 -28.44 -3.15 16.33
C PRO A 122 -28.07 -3.21 14.81
N ARG A 123 -27.83 -4.43 14.32
CA ARG A 123 -27.43 -4.92 12.96
C ARG A 123 -27.26 -3.95 11.76
N ASP A 124 -28.21 -3.06 11.49
CA ASP A 124 -28.09 -2.12 10.35
C ASP A 124 -27.00 -1.06 10.60
N ASP A 125 -26.86 -0.62 11.85
CA ASP A 125 -25.79 0.30 12.28
C ASP A 125 -24.42 -0.37 12.24
N ILE A 126 -24.36 -1.70 12.42
CA ILE A 126 -23.10 -2.47 12.34
C ILE A 126 -22.60 -2.55 10.90
N LYS A 127 -23.49 -2.85 9.94
CA LYS A 127 -23.09 -2.91 8.52
C LYS A 127 -22.63 -1.55 8.02
N ARG A 128 -23.37 -0.48 8.36
CA ARG A 128 -22.99 0.89 8.00
C ARG A 128 -21.68 1.30 8.67
N PHE A 129 -21.52 1.01 9.95
CA PHE A 129 -20.26 1.24 10.67
C PHE A 129 -19.07 0.59 9.97
N TRP A 130 -19.16 -0.70 9.63
CA TRP A 130 -18.08 -1.39 8.93
C TRP A 130 -17.81 -0.80 7.54
N THR A 131 -18.86 -0.40 6.83
CA THR A 131 -18.71 0.26 5.53
C THR A 131 -17.95 1.58 5.67
N ASP A 132 -18.32 2.42 6.63
CA ASP A 132 -17.69 3.72 6.87
C ASP A 132 -16.24 3.54 7.35
N LEU A 133 -16.01 2.61 8.28
CA LEU A 133 -14.69 2.29 8.83
C LEU A 133 -13.73 1.76 7.73
N ILE A 134 -14.21 0.85 6.88
CA ILE A 134 -13.41 0.30 5.77
C ILE A 134 -13.12 1.37 4.72
N ASN A 135 -14.10 2.21 4.38
CA ASN A 135 -13.90 3.29 3.42
C ASN A 135 -12.86 4.30 3.91
N GLN A 136 -12.95 4.72 5.18
CA GLN A 136 -11.97 5.59 5.80
C GLN A 136 -10.57 4.93 5.80
N ALA A 137 -10.48 3.68 6.26
CA ALA A 137 -9.21 2.98 6.35
C ALA A 137 -8.56 2.78 4.98
N ASN A 138 -9.34 2.49 3.93
CA ASN A 138 -8.84 2.36 2.57
C ASN A 138 -8.33 3.69 2.02
N ALA A 139 -9.06 4.79 2.25
CA ALA A 139 -8.64 6.12 1.81
C ALA A 139 -7.31 6.55 2.46
N GLU A 140 -7.18 6.33 3.78
CA GLU A 140 -5.96 6.66 4.53
C GLU A 140 -4.78 5.74 4.14
N ALA A 141 -5.03 4.44 3.96
CA ALA A 141 -4.02 3.50 3.49
C ALA A 141 -3.52 3.88 2.08
N GLU A 142 -4.41 4.24 1.17
CA GLU A 142 -4.03 4.70 -0.16
C GLU A 142 -3.27 6.03 -0.10
N TRP A 143 -3.69 6.98 0.73
CA TRP A 143 -2.99 8.25 0.91
C TRP A 143 -1.57 8.04 1.45
N GLU A 144 -1.40 7.22 2.49
CA GLU A 144 -0.10 6.90 3.08
C GLU A 144 0.81 6.16 2.08
N TYR A 145 0.25 5.22 1.30
CA TYR A 145 0.96 4.52 0.23
C TYR A 145 1.41 5.47 -0.89
N ASN A 146 0.52 6.36 -1.34
CA ASN A 146 0.86 7.34 -2.37
C ASN A 146 1.94 8.32 -1.88
N ASN A 147 1.87 8.74 -0.62
CA ASN A 147 2.88 9.58 0.00
C ASN A 147 4.22 8.86 0.16
N SER A 148 4.23 7.58 0.57
CA SER A 148 5.47 6.83 0.72
C SER A 148 6.17 6.68 -0.63
N ILE A 149 5.40 6.42 -1.69
CA ILE A 149 5.84 6.51 -3.08
C ILE A 149 6.39 7.91 -3.35
N ASP A 150 5.58 8.96 -3.30
CA ASP A 150 5.97 10.32 -3.69
C ASP A 150 7.18 10.87 -2.92
N LEU A 151 7.29 10.59 -1.62
CA LEU A 151 8.43 10.99 -0.81
C LEU A 151 9.71 10.29 -1.28
N SER A 152 9.62 8.98 -1.55
CA SER A 152 10.72 8.18 -2.07
C SER A 152 11.19 8.67 -3.44
N PHE A 153 10.26 9.10 -4.30
CA PHE A 153 10.56 9.62 -5.64
C PHE A 153 11.06 11.08 -5.63
N ASN A 154 10.61 11.92 -4.69
CA ASN A 154 10.99 13.33 -4.63
C ASN A 154 12.29 13.57 -3.83
N ILE A 155 12.56 12.80 -2.77
CA ILE A 155 13.81 12.93 -1.99
C ILE A 155 15.03 12.60 -2.86
N LYS A 156 14.99 11.52 -3.65
CA LYS A 156 16.08 11.17 -4.58
C LYS A 156 16.35 12.23 -5.65
N ARG A 157 15.33 12.96 -6.12
CA ARG A 157 15.51 14.06 -7.08
C ARG A 157 16.16 15.29 -6.48
N ARG A 158 15.94 15.57 -5.19
CA ARG A 158 16.65 16.65 -4.48
C ARG A 158 18.10 16.27 -4.27
N ILE A 159 18.37 15.07 -3.74
CA ILE A 159 19.74 14.59 -3.50
C ILE A 159 20.57 14.54 -4.79
N ASN A 160 20.03 14.04 -5.92
CA ASN A 160 20.74 14.00 -7.21
C ASN A 160 20.92 15.37 -7.89
N ARG A 161 20.16 16.40 -7.50
CA ARG A 161 20.41 17.78 -7.96
C ARG A 161 21.56 18.37 -7.15
N ASP A 162 21.51 18.21 -5.83
CA ASP A 162 22.53 18.77 -4.93
C ASP A 162 23.91 18.11 -5.12
N SER A 163 23.96 16.85 -5.58
CA SER A 163 25.22 16.14 -5.87
C SER A 163 25.74 16.27 -7.31
N ASN A 164 24.99 16.92 -8.22
CA ASN A 164 25.49 17.32 -9.56
C ASN A 164 25.95 18.78 -9.60
N ASP A 165 25.66 19.56 -8.56
CA ASP A 165 26.10 20.95 -8.39
C ASP A 165 27.32 21.07 -7.43
N SER A 166 28.04 19.96 -7.18
CA SER A 166 29.27 19.91 -6.36
C SER A 166 30.48 19.42 -7.15
#